data_AF-A0A8T9AUK3-F1
#
_entry.id   AF-A0A8T9AUK3-F1
#
_cell.length_a   1.000
_cell.length_b   1.000
_cell.length_c   1.000
_cell.angle_alpha   90.00
_cell.angle_beta   90.00
_cell.angle_gamma   90.00
#
_symmetry.space_group_name_H-M   'P 1'
#
loop_
_entity.id
_entity.type
_entity.pdbx_description
1 polymer ?
#
loop_
_entity_poly.entity_id
_entity_poly.type
_entity_poly.pdbx_seq_one_letter_code
_entity_poly.pdbx_strand_id
1 'polypeptide(L)'
;SVGACLWLAFMLRRWYAYADIGITVSAAFLGLLQIARERDLPAFRNAALGGACVVFLIAGTALNFQLPLIAKILQTSYADLYSGYRTTFVTQLGDVLSRLSWLNWALIVVGLYISVVRRNGFALFCAMASVLTFLAFIRTQDPERHHSLPMFLWLFPAYAQAIVSIASVPGLKSRWPTAAMAAVAGLAFLGTFFPAGRQVLSPVGFVFARETTLPLRLDNLPEYRRLIDDLVARMEPEDRFSVFASGPVMSDALLFGMKRDLVAHVGWICQVDSRDRFRPDALKSRYVVVTDRPVTHLQSGAQICVTLPNQYILEGRGIGAAYRRVAQYRLSDGVAGYLYEQVRPVSKAEVDALYAEFRKKYPNWAAPEW
;
A
#
# COMPACT_ATOMS: atom_id res chain seq x y z
N SER A 1 -27.87 2.90 -7.19
CA SER A 1 -27.06 4.12 -7.00
C SER A 1 -25.84 3.87 -6.11
N VAL A 2 -26.00 3.31 -4.89
CA VAL A 2 -24.88 3.07 -3.94
C VAL A 2 -23.78 2.15 -4.50
N GLY A 3 -24.14 1.07 -5.20
CA GLY A 3 -23.15 0.16 -5.82
C GLY A 3 -22.30 0.81 -6.92
N ALA A 4 -22.89 1.69 -7.73
CA ALA A 4 -22.17 2.46 -8.75
C ALA A 4 -21.27 3.53 -8.11
N CYS A 5 -21.72 4.19 -7.04
CA CYS A 5 -20.91 5.14 -6.28
C CYS A 5 -19.73 4.43 -5.57
N LEU A 6 -19.94 3.24 -5.01
CA LEU A 6 -18.87 2.40 -4.45
C LEU A 6 -17.87 2.00 -5.54
N TRP A 7 -18.35 1.50 -6.68
CA TRP A 7 -17.50 1.13 -7.81
C TRP A 7 -16.69 2.32 -8.34
N LEU A 8 -17.31 3.50 -8.48
CA LEU A 8 -16.63 4.74 -8.87
C LEU A 8 -15.62 5.19 -7.81
N ALA A 9 -15.94 5.11 -6.52
CA ALA A 9 -15.00 5.44 -5.44
C ALA A 9 -13.76 4.52 -5.43
N PHE A 10 -13.91 3.30 -5.94
CA PHE A 10 -12.83 2.35 -6.17
C PHE A 10 -12.08 2.65 -7.48
N MET A 11 -12.78 2.70 -8.63
CA MET A 11 -12.19 2.95 -9.96
C MET A 11 -11.45 4.28 -10.05
N LEU A 12 -11.97 5.34 -9.43
CA LEU A 12 -11.34 6.66 -9.44
C LEU A 12 -10.09 6.74 -8.55
N ARG A 13 -9.71 5.67 -7.85
CA ARG A 13 -8.41 5.61 -7.19
C ARG A 13 -7.33 5.39 -8.23
N ARG A 14 -6.33 6.30 -8.24
CA ARG A 14 -5.20 6.33 -9.18
C ARG A 14 -4.53 4.98 -9.47
N TRP A 15 -4.51 4.06 -8.51
CA TRP A 15 -3.84 2.76 -8.67
C TRP A 15 -4.70 1.69 -9.36
N TYR A 16 -5.98 1.94 -9.63
CA TYR A 16 -6.78 1.05 -10.48
C TYR A 16 -6.63 1.37 -11.96
N ALA A 17 -6.04 2.53 -12.31
CA ALA A 17 -5.63 2.84 -13.68
C ALA A 17 -4.65 1.78 -14.25
N TYR A 18 -3.83 1.13 -13.42
CA TYR A 18 -2.97 0.02 -13.87
C TYR A 18 -3.78 -1.17 -14.35
N ALA A 19 -4.96 -1.41 -13.77
CA ALA A 19 -5.88 -2.44 -14.24
C ALA A 19 -6.53 -2.06 -15.57
N ASP A 20 -6.90 -0.79 -15.75
CA ASP A 20 -7.42 -0.28 -17.03
C ASP A 20 -6.41 -0.44 -18.17
N ILE A 21 -5.12 -0.18 -17.88
CA ILE A 21 -4.03 -0.47 -18.82
C ILE A 21 -3.98 -1.97 -19.13
N GLY A 22 -4.02 -2.82 -18.10
CA GLY A 22 -4.00 -4.27 -18.26
C GLY A 22 -5.14 -4.79 -19.15
N ILE A 23 -6.37 -4.31 -18.93
CA ILE A 23 -7.58 -4.63 -19.70
C ILE A 23 -7.43 -4.15 -21.14
N THR A 24 -7.04 -2.89 -21.34
CA THR A 24 -6.94 -2.25 -22.66
C THR A 24 -5.91 -2.96 -23.52
N VAL A 25 -4.71 -3.20 -22.98
CA VAL A 25 -3.63 -3.92 -23.68
C VAL A 25 -4.05 -5.36 -23.97
N SER A 26 -4.71 -6.01 -23.02
CA SER A 26 -5.21 -7.38 -23.20
C SER A 26 -6.24 -7.48 -24.33
N ALA A 27 -7.18 -6.52 -24.40
CA ALA A 27 -8.25 -6.50 -25.37
C ALA A 27 -7.69 -6.20 -26.77
N ALA A 28 -6.78 -5.22 -26.87
CA ALA A 28 -6.09 -4.90 -28.10
C ALA A 28 -5.29 -6.12 -28.61
N PHE A 29 -4.49 -6.76 -27.75
CA PHE A 29 -3.69 -7.91 -28.14
C PHE A 29 -4.54 -9.10 -28.63
N LEU A 30 -5.57 -9.51 -27.89
CA LEU A 30 -6.41 -10.64 -28.28
C LEU A 30 -7.27 -10.31 -29.50
N GLY A 31 -7.79 -9.09 -29.62
CA GLY A 31 -8.53 -8.64 -30.79
C GLY A 31 -7.65 -8.65 -32.04
N LEU A 32 -6.43 -8.12 -31.96
CA LEU A 32 -5.47 -8.16 -33.07
C LEU A 32 -5.05 -9.59 -33.42
N LEU A 33 -4.86 -10.46 -32.42
CA LEU A 33 -4.55 -11.87 -32.65
C LEU A 33 -5.70 -12.60 -33.36
N GLN A 34 -6.95 -12.32 -32.98
CA GLN A 34 -8.13 -12.88 -33.64
C GLN A 34 -8.22 -12.41 -35.09
N ILE A 35 -8.09 -11.11 -35.33
CA ILE A 35 -8.09 -10.52 -36.69
C ILE A 35 -6.98 -11.12 -37.55
N ALA A 36 -5.77 -11.26 -37.00
CA ALA A 36 -4.63 -11.86 -37.70
C ALA A 36 -4.88 -13.34 -38.04
N ARG A 37 -5.51 -14.09 -37.13
CA ARG A 37 -5.88 -15.50 -37.33
C ARG A 37 -6.96 -15.66 -38.42
N GLU A 38 -7.94 -14.76 -38.43
CA GLU A 38 -9.03 -14.75 -39.41
C GLU A 38 -8.63 -14.10 -40.74
N ARG A 39 -7.47 -13.42 -40.78
CA ARG A 39 -6.95 -12.65 -41.92
C ARG A 39 -7.92 -11.58 -42.42
N ASP A 40 -8.71 -11.00 -41.51
CA ASP A 40 -9.71 -9.98 -41.82
C ASP A 40 -9.09 -8.57 -41.88
N LEU A 41 -8.54 -8.23 -43.05
CA LEU A 41 -7.91 -6.94 -43.29
C LEU A 41 -8.89 -5.73 -43.14
N PRO A 42 -10.16 -5.81 -43.58
CA PRO A 42 -11.17 -4.79 -43.25
C PRO A 42 -11.37 -4.58 -41.76
N ALA A 43 -11.50 -5.66 -40.96
CA ALA A 43 -11.62 -5.55 -39.51
C ALA A 43 -10.38 -4.94 -38.87
N PHE A 44 -9.18 -5.31 -39.34
CA PHE A 44 -7.92 -4.67 -38.90
C PHE A 44 -7.94 -3.16 -39.13
N ARG A 45 -8.31 -2.73 -40.34
CA ARG A 45 -8.39 -1.30 -40.69
C ARG A 45 -9.40 -0.57 -39.80
N ASN A 46 -10.56 -1.15 -39.58
CA ASN A 46 -11.59 -0.55 -38.72
C ASN A 46 -11.16 -0.47 -37.26
N ALA A 47 -10.48 -1.50 -36.74
CA ALA A 47 -9.92 -1.49 -35.39
C ALA A 47 -8.82 -0.43 -35.24
N ALA A 48 -7.93 -0.30 -36.22
CA ALA A 48 -6.87 0.71 -36.23
C ALA A 48 -7.45 2.14 -36.29
N LEU A 49 -8.41 2.39 -37.20
CA LEU A 49 -9.07 3.69 -37.31
C LEU A 49 -9.89 4.03 -36.06
N GLY A 50 -10.69 3.10 -35.56
CA GLY A 50 -11.46 3.27 -34.34
C GLY A 50 -10.56 3.52 -33.13
N GLY A 51 -9.48 2.75 -32.98
CA GLY A 51 -8.47 2.95 -31.95
C GLY A 51 -7.81 4.32 -32.04
N ALA A 52 -7.43 4.77 -33.24
CA ALA A 52 -6.88 6.11 -33.46
C ALA A 52 -7.88 7.21 -33.09
N CYS A 53 -9.16 7.07 -33.45
CA CYS A 53 -10.22 8.02 -33.06
C CYS A 53 -10.40 8.08 -31.54
N VAL A 54 -10.39 6.94 -30.85
CA VAL A 54 -10.50 6.88 -29.38
C VAL A 54 -9.28 7.53 -28.72
N VAL A 55 -8.06 7.21 -29.17
CA VAL A 55 -6.83 7.82 -28.67
C VAL A 55 -6.84 9.32 -28.91
N PHE A 56 -7.25 9.77 -30.11
CA PHE A 56 -7.35 11.19 -30.44
C PHE A 56 -8.37 11.90 -29.54
N LEU A 57 -9.55 11.31 -29.32
CA LEU A 57 -10.57 11.90 -28.45
C LEU A 57 -10.09 11.97 -26.99
N ILE A 58 -9.51 10.89 -26.46
CA ILE A 58 -8.98 10.85 -25.08
C ILE A 58 -7.82 11.84 -24.93
N ALA A 59 -6.85 11.83 -25.84
CA ALA A 59 -5.71 12.74 -25.79
C ALA A 59 -6.15 14.20 -25.96
N GLY A 60 -7.05 14.47 -26.90
CA GLY A 60 -7.59 15.82 -27.15
C GLY A 60 -8.35 16.36 -25.94
N THR A 61 -9.21 15.55 -25.32
CA THR A 61 -9.91 15.94 -24.09
C THR A 61 -8.96 16.10 -22.90
N ALA A 62 -8.02 15.16 -22.71
CA ALA A 62 -7.06 15.24 -21.63
C ALA A 62 -6.12 16.46 -21.77
N LEU A 63 -5.64 16.76 -22.97
CA LEU A 63 -4.84 17.95 -23.24
C LEU A 63 -5.65 19.25 -23.11
N ASN A 64 -6.93 19.26 -23.48
CA ASN A 64 -7.74 20.47 -23.35
C ASN A 64 -8.07 20.80 -21.87
N PHE A 65 -8.41 19.79 -21.07
CA PHE A 65 -8.87 20.01 -19.70
C PHE A 65 -7.81 19.79 -18.61
N GLN A 66 -6.73 19.06 -18.89
CA GLN A 66 -5.77 18.59 -17.88
C GLN A 66 -4.31 18.79 -18.29
N LEU A 67 -4.00 19.68 -19.26
CA LEU A 67 -2.63 19.94 -19.70
C LEU A 67 -1.63 20.19 -18.56
N PRO A 68 -1.93 21.02 -17.53
CA PRO A 68 -0.99 21.24 -16.42
C PRO A 68 -0.67 19.95 -15.66
N LEU A 69 -1.67 19.09 -15.46
CA LEU A 69 -1.50 17.80 -14.79
C LEU A 69 -0.67 16.85 -15.65
N ILE A 70 -0.95 16.77 -16.95
CA ILE A 70 -0.19 15.94 -17.90
C ILE A 70 1.28 16.36 -17.95
N ALA A 71 1.54 17.67 -18.07
CA ALA A 71 2.90 18.20 -18.06
C ALA A 71 3.64 17.80 -16.77
N LYS A 72 2.98 17.90 -15.62
CA LYS A 72 3.53 17.46 -14.34
C LYS A 72 3.81 15.94 -14.32
N ILE A 73 2.89 15.11 -14.82
CA ILE A 73 3.07 13.65 -14.87
C ILE A 73 4.27 13.29 -15.75
N LEU A 74 4.40 13.91 -16.92
CA LEU A 74 5.50 13.65 -17.86
C LEU A 74 6.87 14.05 -17.29
N GLN A 75 6.91 15.06 -16.41
CA GLN A 75 8.13 15.52 -15.74
C GLN A 75 8.41 14.81 -14.40
N THR A 76 7.46 14.00 -13.91
CA THR A 76 7.55 13.38 -12.59
C THR A 76 7.73 11.87 -12.71
N SER A 77 8.89 11.37 -12.30
CA SER A 77 9.09 9.93 -12.14
C SER A 77 8.42 9.43 -10.86
N TYR A 78 7.24 8.83 -11.00
CA TYR A 78 6.54 8.19 -9.89
C TYR A 78 7.30 6.98 -9.34
N ALA A 79 8.06 6.27 -10.20
CA ALA A 79 8.91 5.18 -9.76
C ALA A 79 9.99 5.66 -8.77
N ASP A 80 10.54 6.85 -8.98
CA ASP A 80 11.54 7.41 -8.06
C ASP A 80 10.90 7.92 -6.78
N LEU A 81 9.77 8.64 -6.87
CA LEU A 81 9.04 9.15 -5.70
C LEU A 81 8.63 8.02 -4.74
N TYR A 82 8.19 6.89 -5.27
CA TYR A 82 7.74 5.74 -4.48
C TYR A 82 8.80 4.63 -4.34
N SER A 83 10.04 4.88 -4.73
CA SER A 83 11.14 3.91 -4.64
C SER A 83 11.33 3.32 -3.24
N GLY A 84 11.05 4.07 -2.18
CA GLY A 84 11.08 3.57 -0.79
C GLY A 84 10.06 2.46 -0.48
N TYR A 85 9.00 2.34 -1.28
CA TYR A 85 7.98 1.28 -1.20
C TYR A 85 8.25 0.11 -2.15
N ARG A 86 9.38 0.10 -2.87
CA ARG A 86 9.64 -0.88 -3.94
C ARG A 86 10.72 -1.89 -3.50
N THR A 87 10.34 -3.15 -3.33
CA THR A 87 11.25 -4.29 -3.15
C THR A 87 11.66 -4.90 -4.50
N THR A 88 12.34 -6.06 -4.45
CA THR A 88 12.71 -6.83 -5.64
C THR A 88 11.50 -7.53 -6.25
N PHE A 89 11.57 -7.86 -7.55
CA PHE A 89 10.53 -8.65 -8.24
C PHE A 89 10.15 -9.94 -7.51
N VAL A 90 11.14 -10.66 -6.96
CA VAL A 90 10.91 -11.93 -6.24
C VAL A 90 10.11 -11.69 -4.97
N THR A 91 10.43 -10.63 -4.22
CA THR A 91 9.69 -10.24 -3.02
C THR A 91 8.26 -9.81 -3.37
N GLN A 92 8.09 -8.95 -4.38
CA GLN A 92 6.78 -8.49 -4.86
C GLN A 92 5.88 -9.66 -5.28
N LEU A 93 6.43 -10.60 -6.04
CA LEU A 93 5.72 -11.80 -6.46
C LEU A 93 5.38 -12.67 -5.25
N GLY A 94 6.33 -12.89 -4.34
CA GLY A 94 6.13 -13.63 -3.10
C GLY A 94 5.00 -13.06 -2.24
N ASP A 95 4.95 -11.74 -2.09
CA ASP A 95 3.91 -11.05 -1.33
C ASP A 95 2.53 -11.25 -1.95
N VAL A 96 2.40 -11.07 -3.27
CA VAL A 96 1.14 -11.32 -4.00
C VAL A 96 0.73 -12.79 -3.91
N LEU A 97 1.67 -13.72 -4.04
CA LEU A 97 1.40 -15.15 -3.91
C LEU A 97 0.94 -15.51 -2.48
N SER A 98 1.49 -14.87 -1.45
CA SER A 98 1.16 -15.13 -0.04
C SER A 98 -0.26 -14.67 0.37
N ARG A 99 -0.87 -13.78 -0.41
CA ARG A 99 -2.23 -13.24 -0.19
C ARG A 99 -3.31 -14.31 -0.28
N LEU A 100 -3.10 -15.31 -1.14
CA LEU A 100 -4.01 -16.44 -1.31
C LEU A 100 -3.39 -17.70 -0.72
N SER A 101 -4.25 -18.66 -0.38
CA SER A 101 -3.82 -19.99 0.01
C SER A 101 -3.31 -20.77 -1.21
N TRP A 102 -2.49 -21.78 -0.97
CA TRP A 102 -2.00 -22.66 -2.04
C TRP A 102 -3.15 -23.39 -2.74
N LEU A 103 -4.21 -23.76 -2.01
CA LEU A 103 -5.42 -24.33 -2.61
C LEU A 103 -6.08 -23.35 -3.59
N ASN A 104 -6.20 -22.07 -3.22
CA ASN A 104 -6.79 -21.07 -4.11
C ASN A 104 -5.93 -20.85 -5.37
N TRP A 105 -4.60 -20.85 -5.24
CA TRP A 105 -3.72 -20.84 -6.41
C TRP A 105 -3.88 -22.08 -7.28
N ALA A 106 -3.98 -23.26 -6.68
CA ALA A 106 -4.23 -24.50 -7.42
C ALA A 106 -5.56 -24.43 -8.19
N LEU A 107 -6.64 -23.91 -7.58
CA LEU A 107 -7.91 -23.69 -8.26
C LEU A 107 -7.80 -22.69 -9.41
N ILE A 108 -7.04 -21.60 -9.26
CA ILE A 108 -6.78 -20.67 -10.36
C ILE A 108 -6.04 -21.39 -11.49
N VAL A 109 -4.99 -22.14 -11.21
CA VAL A 109 -4.20 -22.87 -12.23
C VAL A 109 -5.05 -23.92 -12.95
N VAL A 110 -5.82 -24.72 -12.22
CA VAL A 110 -6.77 -25.69 -12.79
C VAL A 110 -7.82 -24.97 -13.64
N GLY A 111 -8.33 -23.84 -13.16
CA GLY A 111 -9.27 -22.99 -13.88
C GLY A 111 -8.72 -22.47 -15.20
N LEU A 112 -7.46 -22.00 -15.20
CA LEU A 112 -6.76 -21.57 -16.41
C LEU A 112 -6.54 -22.73 -17.38
N TYR A 113 -6.12 -23.91 -16.88
CA TYR A 113 -5.98 -25.10 -17.71
C TYR A 113 -7.29 -25.48 -18.40
N ILE A 114 -8.40 -25.54 -17.65
CA ILE A 114 -9.74 -25.81 -18.22
C ILE A 114 -10.12 -24.72 -19.23
N SER A 115 -9.71 -23.46 -19.00
CA SER A 115 -10.00 -22.34 -19.90
C SER A 115 -9.31 -22.51 -21.23
N VAL A 116 -8.05 -22.98 -21.24
CA VAL A 116 -7.32 -23.31 -22.47
C VAL A 116 -8.01 -24.47 -23.20
N VAL A 117 -8.31 -25.57 -22.50
CA VAL A 117 -8.93 -26.77 -23.08
C VAL A 117 -10.29 -26.45 -23.70
N ARG A 118 -11.13 -25.67 -23.00
CA ARG A 118 -12.46 -25.25 -23.46
C ARG A 118 -12.45 -24.01 -24.35
N ARG A 119 -11.27 -23.45 -24.64
CA ARG A 119 -11.11 -22.20 -25.40
C ARG A 119 -11.95 -21.03 -24.84
N ASN A 120 -12.05 -20.94 -23.50
CA ASN A 120 -12.70 -19.83 -22.84
C ASN A 120 -11.82 -18.57 -22.95
N GLY A 121 -12.01 -17.83 -24.05
CA GLY A 121 -11.27 -16.59 -24.31
C GLY A 121 -11.46 -15.51 -23.25
N PHE A 122 -12.62 -15.47 -22.59
CA PHE A 122 -12.89 -14.50 -21.52
C PHE A 122 -12.01 -14.72 -20.29
N ALA A 123 -11.90 -15.96 -19.81
CA ALA A 123 -11.06 -16.28 -18.65
C ALA A 123 -9.56 -16.05 -18.95
N LEU A 124 -9.12 -16.35 -20.18
CA LEU A 124 -7.75 -16.09 -20.62
C LEU A 124 -7.45 -14.58 -20.76
N PHE A 125 -8.40 -13.81 -21.28
CA PHE A 125 -8.34 -12.35 -21.32
C PHE A 125 -8.18 -11.76 -19.92
N CYS A 126 -9.02 -12.18 -18.96
CA CYS A 126 -8.93 -11.68 -17.60
C CYS A 126 -7.62 -12.09 -16.93
N ALA A 127 -7.13 -13.32 -17.15
CA ALA A 127 -5.83 -13.74 -16.65
C ALA A 127 -4.67 -12.88 -17.17
N MET A 128 -4.67 -12.57 -18.47
CA MET A 128 -3.68 -11.68 -19.06
C MET A 128 -3.80 -10.25 -18.49
N ALA A 129 -5.02 -9.74 -18.30
CA ALA A 129 -5.25 -8.44 -17.68
C ALA A 129 -4.68 -8.39 -16.25
N SER A 130 -4.86 -9.45 -15.45
CA SER A 130 -4.25 -9.56 -14.12
C SER A 130 -2.72 -9.49 -14.18
N VAL A 131 -2.10 -10.28 -15.07
CA VAL A 131 -0.64 -10.31 -15.20
C VAL A 131 -0.10 -8.96 -15.62
N LEU A 132 -0.71 -8.31 -16.62
CA LEU A 132 -0.29 -6.99 -17.08
C LEU A 132 -0.52 -5.91 -16.01
N THR A 133 -1.61 -6.00 -15.24
CA THR A 133 -1.86 -5.11 -14.09
C THR A 133 -0.71 -5.21 -13.08
N PHE A 134 -0.31 -6.43 -12.71
CA PHE A 134 0.81 -6.66 -11.81
C PHE A 134 2.11 -6.10 -12.38
N LEU A 135 2.47 -6.45 -13.62
CA LEU A 135 3.71 -6.00 -14.26
C LEU A 135 3.80 -4.48 -14.43
N ALA A 136 2.66 -3.81 -14.68
CA ALA A 136 2.61 -2.36 -14.77
C ALA A 136 2.76 -1.70 -13.39
N PHE A 137 2.09 -2.25 -12.37
CA PHE A 137 2.06 -1.70 -11.02
C PHE A 137 3.43 -1.77 -10.31
N ILE A 138 4.10 -2.92 -10.39
CA ILE A 138 5.37 -3.16 -9.67
C ILE A 138 6.53 -2.25 -10.10
N ARG A 139 6.39 -1.57 -11.24
CA ARG A 139 7.35 -0.55 -11.67
C ARG A 139 7.35 0.68 -10.75
N THR A 140 6.25 0.94 -10.06
CA THR A 140 6.08 2.10 -9.17
C THR A 140 6.34 1.75 -7.70
N GLN A 141 5.68 0.73 -7.16
CA GLN A 141 5.82 0.31 -5.76
C GLN A 141 5.33 -1.12 -5.55
N ASP A 142 5.51 -1.65 -4.35
CA ASP A 142 5.02 -2.97 -4.00
C ASP A 142 3.49 -2.98 -3.85
N PRO A 143 2.80 -4.00 -4.41
CA PRO A 143 1.36 -4.07 -4.34
C PRO A 143 0.92 -4.52 -2.95
N GLU A 144 0.60 -3.57 -2.06
CA GLU A 144 -0.14 -3.87 -0.82
C GLU A 144 -1.53 -4.48 -1.08
N ARG A 145 -2.22 -4.93 -0.02
CA ARG A 145 -3.52 -5.66 -0.07
C ARG A 145 -4.52 -5.03 -1.02
N HIS A 146 -4.73 -3.73 -0.86
CA HIS A 146 -5.73 -2.99 -1.62
C HIS A 146 -5.31 -2.74 -3.09
N HIS A 147 -4.00 -2.77 -3.38
CA HIS A 147 -3.44 -2.71 -4.73
C HIS A 147 -3.56 -4.05 -5.47
N SER A 148 -3.56 -5.17 -4.75
CA SER A 148 -3.71 -6.50 -5.35
C SER A 148 -5.16 -6.89 -5.66
N LEU A 149 -6.15 -6.15 -5.14
CA LEU A 149 -7.57 -6.43 -5.39
C LEU A 149 -7.94 -6.55 -6.88
N PRO A 150 -7.52 -5.63 -7.78
CA PRO A 150 -7.80 -5.76 -9.21
C PRO A 150 -7.15 -7.00 -9.82
N MET A 151 -5.95 -7.37 -9.38
CA MET A 151 -5.26 -8.57 -9.87
C MET A 151 -6.10 -9.82 -9.57
N PHE A 152 -6.57 -9.97 -8.33
CA PHE A 152 -7.42 -11.11 -7.95
C PHE A 152 -8.81 -11.06 -8.56
N LEU A 153 -9.39 -9.87 -8.73
CA LEU A 153 -10.65 -9.69 -9.45
C LEU A 153 -10.54 -10.27 -10.87
N TRP A 154 -9.44 -9.99 -11.57
CA TRP A 154 -9.22 -10.49 -12.92
C TRP A 154 -8.83 -11.97 -12.98
N LEU A 155 -8.33 -12.56 -11.88
CA LEU A 155 -8.14 -14.01 -11.77
C LEU A 155 -9.43 -14.76 -11.38
N PHE A 156 -10.47 -14.06 -10.92
CA PHE A 156 -11.71 -14.67 -10.44
C PHE A 156 -12.43 -15.55 -11.48
N PRO A 157 -12.54 -15.19 -12.77
CA PRO A 157 -13.18 -16.05 -13.76
C PRO A 157 -12.51 -17.43 -13.89
N ALA A 158 -11.18 -17.49 -13.84
CA ALA A 158 -10.46 -18.75 -13.84
C ALA A 158 -10.77 -19.57 -12.58
N TYR A 159 -10.69 -18.95 -11.41
CA TYR A 159 -11.05 -19.57 -10.13
C TYR A 159 -12.49 -20.13 -10.14
N ALA A 160 -13.46 -19.31 -10.55
CA ALA A 160 -14.87 -19.68 -10.62
C ALA A 160 -15.10 -20.85 -11.59
N GLN A 161 -14.40 -20.87 -12.72
CA GLN A 161 -14.51 -21.97 -13.67
C GLN A 161 -14.04 -23.31 -13.09
N ALA A 162 -12.96 -23.32 -12.29
CA ALA A 162 -12.52 -24.53 -11.60
C ALA A 162 -13.60 -25.04 -10.65
N ILE A 163 -14.13 -24.14 -9.81
CA ILE A 163 -15.20 -24.44 -8.84
C ILE A 163 -16.42 -25.03 -9.55
N VAL A 164 -16.91 -24.35 -10.60
CA VAL A 164 -18.09 -24.80 -11.36
C VAL A 164 -17.84 -26.14 -12.02
N SER A 165 -16.63 -26.36 -12.57
CA SER A 165 -16.30 -27.63 -13.22
C SER A 165 -16.24 -28.79 -12.23
N ILE A 166 -15.74 -28.56 -11.01
CA ILE A 166 -15.74 -29.54 -9.91
C ILE A 166 -17.17 -29.84 -9.45
N ALA A 167 -17.98 -28.80 -9.22
CA ALA A 167 -19.36 -28.94 -8.77
C ALA A 167 -20.28 -29.61 -9.81
N SER A 168 -19.94 -29.51 -11.10
CA SER A 168 -20.75 -30.04 -12.21
C SER A 168 -20.41 -31.48 -12.61
N VAL A 169 -19.47 -32.16 -11.93
CA VAL A 169 -19.09 -33.55 -12.25
C VAL A 169 -20.31 -34.48 -12.08
N PRO A 170 -20.69 -35.30 -13.08
CA PRO A 170 -21.94 -36.07 -13.07
C PRO A 170 -22.18 -37.08 -11.92
N GLY A 171 -21.20 -37.34 -11.05
CA GLY A 171 -21.36 -38.13 -9.81
C GLY A 171 -21.49 -37.30 -8.51
N LEU A 172 -21.32 -35.98 -8.60
CA LEU A 172 -21.40 -35.01 -7.50
C LEU A 172 -22.71 -34.19 -7.52
N LYS A 173 -23.70 -34.58 -8.32
CA LYS A 173 -25.04 -33.94 -8.40
C LYS A 173 -25.91 -34.13 -7.13
N SER A 174 -25.28 -34.09 -5.97
CA SER A 174 -25.90 -34.14 -4.65
C SER A 174 -25.80 -32.76 -3.99
N ARG A 175 -26.57 -32.50 -2.92
CA ARG A 175 -26.46 -31.28 -2.12
C ARG A 175 -25.12 -31.15 -1.36
N TRP A 176 -24.39 -32.25 -1.23
CA TRP A 176 -23.18 -32.34 -0.40
C TRP A 176 -21.99 -31.49 -0.86
N PRO A 177 -21.64 -31.39 -2.15
CA PRO A 177 -20.54 -30.52 -2.59
C PRO A 177 -20.85 -29.04 -2.37
N THR A 178 -22.09 -28.61 -2.58
CA THR A 178 -22.53 -27.24 -2.26
C THR A 178 -22.43 -26.97 -0.76
N ALA A 179 -22.89 -27.92 0.08
CA ALA A 179 -22.77 -27.80 1.53
C ALA A 179 -21.30 -27.77 1.99
N ALA A 180 -20.44 -28.59 1.40
CA ALA A 180 -19.01 -28.62 1.68
C ALA A 180 -18.34 -27.30 1.27
N MET A 181 -18.67 -26.75 0.09
CA MET A 181 -18.17 -25.43 -0.32
C MET A 181 -18.64 -24.31 0.61
N ALA A 182 -19.90 -24.32 1.02
CA ALA A 182 -20.43 -23.36 1.98
C ALA A 182 -19.71 -23.46 3.33
N ALA A 183 -19.43 -24.68 3.81
CA ALA A 183 -18.66 -24.90 5.02
C ALA A 183 -17.22 -24.38 4.88
N VAL A 184 -16.54 -24.68 3.77
CA VAL A 184 -15.18 -24.17 3.49
C VAL A 184 -15.17 -22.64 3.41
N ALA A 185 -16.16 -22.02 2.75
CA ALA A 185 -16.29 -20.57 2.69
C ALA A 185 -16.56 -19.96 4.09
N GLY A 186 -17.41 -20.60 4.90
CA GLY A 186 -17.66 -20.20 6.28
C GLY A 186 -16.40 -20.28 7.15
N LEU A 187 -15.63 -21.35 7.04
CA LEU A 187 -14.33 -21.48 7.72
C LEU A 187 -13.33 -20.42 7.23
N ALA A 188 -13.27 -20.17 5.92
CA ALA A 188 -12.41 -19.11 5.37
C ALA A 188 -12.79 -17.73 5.93
N PHE A 189 -14.09 -17.43 6.03
CA PHE A 189 -14.60 -16.22 6.65
C PHE A 189 -14.20 -16.12 8.12
N LEU A 190 -14.40 -17.19 8.90
CA LEU A 190 -13.99 -17.25 10.31
C LEU A 190 -12.48 -17.04 10.49
N GLY A 191 -11.66 -17.68 9.66
CA GLY A 191 -10.20 -17.55 9.70
C GLY A 191 -9.66 -16.18 9.27
N THR A 192 -10.43 -15.43 8.48
CA THR A 192 -10.03 -14.13 7.94
C THR A 192 -10.43 -12.99 8.87
N PHE A 193 -11.63 -13.06 9.46
CA PHE A 193 -12.22 -11.94 10.20
C PHE A 193 -12.17 -12.10 11.73
N PHE A 194 -11.95 -13.30 12.26
CA PHE A 194 -11.97 -13.54 13.70
C PHE A 194 -10.64 -14.10 14.21
N PRO A 195 -10.04 -13.50 15.27
CA PRO A 195 -8.79 -14.00 15.84
C PRO A 195 -8.84 -15.47 16.26
N ALA A 196 -9.92 -15.90 16.92
CA ALA A 196 -10.10 -17.28 17.35
C ALA A 196 -10.20 -18.24 16.15
N GLY A 197 -10.96 -17.86 15.11
CA GLY A 197 -11.05 -18.63 13.87
C GLY A 197 -9.69 -18.77 13.19
N ARG A 198 -8.91 -17.68 13.14
CA ARG A 198 -7.56 -17.69 12.59
C ARG A 198 -6.63 -18.62 13.37
N GLN A 199 -6.67 -18.57 14.70
CA GLN A 199 -5.86 -19.45 15.54
C GLN A 199 -6.16 -20.92 15.28
N VAL A 200 -7.44 -21.29 15.22
CA VAL A 200 -7.91 -22.66 14.95
C VAL A 200 -7.52 -23.14 13.55
N LEU A 201 -7.61 -22.27 12.54
CA LEU A 201 -7.33 -22.61 11.14
C LEU A 201 -5.87 -22.41 10.73
N SER A 202 -5.02 -21.82 11.58
CA SER A 202 -3.61 -21.59 11.28
C SER A 202 -2.81 -22.86 10.91
N PRO A 203 -3.06 -24.06 11.50
CA PRO A 203 -2.35 -25.28 11.11
C PRO A 203 -2.65 -25.72 9.67
N VAL A 204 -3.79 -25.32 9.13
CA VAL A 204 -4.25 -25.62 7.76
C VAL A 204 -4.13 -24.40 6.84
N GLY A 205 -3.12 -23.55 7.06
CA GLY A 205 -2.81 -22.37 6.24
C GLY A 205 -2.44 -22.67 4.77
N PHE A 206 -2.36 -23.94 4.37
CA PHE A 206 -2.34 -24.34 2.95
C PHE A 206 -3.71 -24.16 2.27
N VAL A 207 -4.81 -24.33 3.04
CA VAL A 207 -6.20 -24.25 2.57
C VAL A 207 -6.76 -22.84 2.73
N PHE A 208 -6.51 -22.21 3.88
CA PHE A 208 -7.01 -20.87 4.21
C PHE A 208 -5.93 -19.79 4.05
N ALA A 209 -6.35 -18.52 3.94
CA ALA A 209 -5.44 -17.40 3.67
C ALA A 209 -4.29 -17.32 4.70
N ARG A 210 -3.05 -17.19 4.21
CA ARG A 210 -1.85 -17.11 5.05
C ARG A 210 -1.64 -15.73 5.63
N GLU A 211 -1.93 -14.69 4.86
CA GLU A 211 -1.76 -13.30 5.30
C GLU A 211 -2.75 -12.91 6.42
N THR A 212 -2.30 -12.10 7.38
CA THR A 212 -3.13 -11.61 8.49
C THR A 212 -3.90 -10.35 8.14
N THR A 213 -5.21 -10.45 8.06
CA THR A 213 -6.12 -9.31 7.75
C THR A 213 -6.85 -8.78 8.97
N LEU A 214 -6.45 -9.21 10.17
CA LEU A 214 -7.07 -8.74 11.41
C LEU A 214 -6.80 -7.24 11.63
N PRO A 215 -7.71 -6.51 12.30
CA PRO A 215 -7.48 -5.12 12.67
C PRO A 215 -6.19 -4.94 13.46
N LEU A 216 -5.59 -3.75 13.34
CA LEU A 216 -4.43 -3.39 14.14
C LEU A 216 -4.77 -3.53 15.64
N ARG A 217 -3.92 -4.25 16.35
CA ARG A 217 -3.97 -4.38 17.80
C ARG A 217 -2.75 -3.68 18.39
N LEU A 218 -2.99 -2.78 19.32
CA LEU A 218 -1.95 -2.17 20.15
C LEU A 218 -1.93 -2.87 21.49
N ASP A 219 -0.79 -3.47 21.83
CA ASP A 219 -0.54 -3.93 23.19
C ASP A 219 -0.21 -2.73 24.08
N ASN A 220 -0.44 -2.84 25.39
CA ASN A 220 -0.26 -1.74 26.34
C ASN A 220 -1.03 -0.45 25.98
N LEU A 221 -2.24 -0.55 25.41
CA LEU A 221 -3.08 0.60 25.07
C LEU A 221 -3.20 1.69 26.16
N PRO A 222 -3.25 1.37 27.48
CA PRO A 222 -3.21 2.39 28.52
C PRO A 222 -1.98 3.30 28.47
N GLU A 223 -0.81 2.82 28.04
CA GLU A 223 0.42 3.60 27.91
C GLU A 223 0.35 4.59 26.74
N TYR A 224 -0.31 4.21 25.64
CA TYR A 224 -0.58 5.13 24.53
C TYR A 224 -1.54 6.24 24.95
N ARG A 225 -2.56 5.92 25.76
CA ARG A 225 -3.47 6.91 26.33
C ARG A 225 -2.74 7.84 27.30
N ARG A 226 -1.90 7.28 28.18
CA ARG A 226 -1.04 8.07 29.08
C ARG A 226 -0.13 9.02 28.31
N LEU A 227 0.47 8.58 27.21
CA LEU A 227 1.26 9.46 26.33
C LEU A 227 0.43 10.62 25.78
N ILE A 228 -0.78 10.35 25.29
CA ILE A 228 -1.69 11.38 24.78
C ILE A 228 -2.09 12.35 25.88
N ASP A 229 -2.43 11.84 27.07
CA ASP A 229 -2.85 12.65 28.20
C ASP A 229 -1.70 13.53 28.71
N ASP A 230 -0.49 12.97 28.83
CA ASP A 230 0.73 13.71 29.20
C ASP A 230 1.06 14.79 28.16
N LEU A 231 0.88 14.51 26.87
CA LEU A 231 1.09 15.47 25.79
C LEU A 231 0.08 16.61 25.87
N VAL A 232 -1.22 16.29 25.99
CA VAL A 232 -2.30 17.27 26.04
C VAL A 232 -2.22 18.14 27.29
N ALA A 233 -1.88 17.56 28.44
CA ALA A 233 -1.76 18.29 29.70
C ALA A 233 -0.63 19.33 29.71
N ARG A 234 0.32 19.22 28.77
CA ARG A 234 1.52 20.07 28.69
C ARG A 234 1.52 21.04 27.53
N MET A 235 0.72 20.78 26.50
CA MET A 235 0.65 21.63 25.31
C MET A 235 -0.26 22.84 25.55
N GLU A 236 0.28 24.02 25.25
CA GLU A 236 -0.51 25.24 25.04
C GLU A 236 -1.18 25.21 23.64
N PRO A 237 -2.17 26.07 23.36
CA PRO A 237 -2.90 26.08 22.09
C PRO A 237 -2.04 26.23 20.83
N GLU A 238 -0.93 26.99 20.93
CA GLU A 238 0.03 27.23 19.86
C GLU A 238 1.10 26.13 19.73
N ASP A 239 1.22 25.28 20.75
CA ASP A 239 2.24 24.25 20.78
C ASP A 239 1.99 23.18 19.73
N ARG A 240 3.09 22.65 19.20
CA ARG A 240 3.09 21.53 18.27
C ARG A 240 3.88 20.36 18.80
N PHE A 241 3.52 19.18 18.32
CA PHE A 241 4.27 17.96 18.56
C PHE A 241 4.63 17.23 17.27
N SER A 242 5.82 16.63 17.22
CA SER A 242 6.24 15.76 16.12
C SER A 242 6.49 14.35 16.61
N VAL A 243 6.21 13.34 15.79
CA VAL A 243 6.48 11.93 16.11
C VAL A 243 7.51 11.40 15.13
N PHE A 244 8.76 11.15 15.57
CA PHE A 244 9.81 10.57 14.74
C PHE A 244 9.74 9.04 14.73
N ALA A 245 8.58 8.53 14.36
CA ALA A 245 8.30 7.11 14.19
C ALA A 245 7.23 6.94 13.11
N SER A 246 7.32 5.85 12.36
CA SER A 246 6.50 5.61 11.18
C SER A 246 6.19 4.13 11.02
N GLY A 247 5.30 3.60 11.86
CA GLY A 247 4.89 2.20 11.75
C GLY A 247 3.69 1.83 12.63
N PRO A 248 3.35 0.53 12.66
CA PRO A 248 2.18 0.04 13.41
C PRO A 248 2.37 0.11 14.93
N VAL A 249 3.60 0.21 15.43
CA VAL A 249 3.91 0.37 16.86
C VAL A 249 3.77 1.82 17.32
N MET A 250 4.26 2.76 16.52
CA MET A 250 4.21 4.19 16.83
C MET A 250 4.19 5.00 15.53
N SER A 251 3.27 5.96 15.47
CA SER A 251 3.19 7.02 14.47
C SER A 251 2.28 8.12 14.99
N ASP A 252 2.41 9.32 14.42
CA ASP A 252 1.46 10.42 14.60
C ASP A 252 0.01 9.99 14.34
N ALA A 253 -0.20 9.16 13.29
CA ALA A 253 -1.50 8.63 12.92
C ALA A 253 -2.16 7.76 14.00
N LEU A 254 -1.38 7.05 14.83
CA LEU A 254 -1.94 6.33 15.97
C LEU A 254 -2.46 7.29 17.03
N LEU A 255 -1.72 8.36 17.32
CA LEU A 255 -2.10 9.33 18.36
C LEU A 255 -3.38 10.06 17.98
N PHE A 256 -3.41 10.67 16.78
CA PHE A 256 -4.61 11.38 16.34
C PHE A 256 -5.75 10.45 15.91
N GLY A 257 -5.47 9.17 15.68
CA GLY A 257 -6.50 8.14 15.50
C GLY A 257 -7.27 7.84 16.80
N MET A 258 -6.61 7.98 17.95
CA MET A 258 -7.24 7.84 19.27
C MET A 258 -7.82 9.16 19.81
N LYS A 259 -7.20 10.31 19.51
CA LYS A 259 -7.68 11.64 19.90
C LYS A 259 -7.60 12.62 18.73
N ARG A 260 -8.72 12.82 18.04
CA ARG A 260 -8.77 13.53 16.75
C ARG A 260 -8.33 15.00 16.84
N ASP A 261 -8.54 15.65 17.98
CA ASP A 261 -8.17 17.07 18.18
C ASP A 261 -6.67 17.31 18.07
N LEU A 262 -5.84 16.27 18.29
CA LEU A 262 -4.40 16.36 18.13
C LEU A 262 -3.96 16.70 16.70
N VAL A 263 -4.79 16.46 15.67
CA VAL A 263 -4.44 16.77 14.27
C VAL A 263 -4.00 18.23 14.09
N ALA A 264 -4.63 19.16 14.80
CA ALA A 264 -4.32 20.58 14.71
C ALA A 264 -2.90 20.93 15.23
N HIS A 265 -2.35 20.09 16.11
CA HIS A 265 -1.05 20.30 16.77
C HIS A 265 0.09 19.49 16.13
N VAL A 266 -0.17 18.72 15.07
CA VAL A 266 0.87 17.87 14.45
C VAL A 266 1.88 18.73 13.69
N GLY A 267 3.14 18.68 14.15
CA GLY A 267 4.32 19.00 13.37
C GLY A 267 4.59 17.87 12.38
N TRP A 268 4.16 18.05 11.13
CA TRP A 268 4.28 17.02 10.11
C TRP A 268 5.75 16.76 9.75
N ILE A 269 6.22 15.57 10.11
CA ILE A 269 7.50 15.06 9.66
C ILE A 269 7.40 14.52 8.22
N CYS A 270 8.55 14.31 7.61
CA CYS A 270 8.66 13.48 6.43
C CYS A 270 8.34 12.01 6.77
N GLN A 271 7.73 11.27 5.85
CA GLN A 271 7.43 9.85 6.05
C GLN A 271 8.18 8.98 5.04
N VAL A 272 8.49 9.53 3.87
CA VAL A 272 9.17 8.81 2.78
C VAL A 272 10.25 9.70 2.21
N ASP A 273 11.51 9.27 2.30
CA ASP A 273 12.65 10.12 1.93
C ASP A 273 12.51 10.64 0.48
N SER A 274 12.30 9.73 -0.48
CA SER A 274 12.22 10.02 -1.91
C SER A 274 11.04 10.91 -2.32
N ARG A 275 9.97 10.95 -1.52
CA ARG A 275 8.74 11.71 -1.82
C ARG A 275 8.68 13.03 -1.06
N ASP A 276 8.94 12.98 0.24
CA ASP A 276 8.62 14.08 1.15
C ASP A 276 9.80 15.03 1.33
N ARG A 277 11.03 14.48 1.26
CA ARG A 277 12.27 15.10 1.77
C ARG A 277 12.16 15.47 3.25
N PHE A 278 13.29 15.68 3.93
CA PHE A 278 13.21 16.13 5.33
C PHE A 278 12.53 17.50 5.45
N ARG A 279 11.62 17.62 6.43
CA ARG A 279 10.88 18.85 6.75
C ARG A 279 11.37 19.40 8.10
N PRO A 280 12.31 20.36 8.11
CA PRO A 280 12.93 20.80 9.35
C PRO A 280 11.98 21.58 10.26
N ASP A 281 10.85 22.07 9.77
CA ASP A 281 9.81 22.68 10.62
C ASP A 281 9.31 21.73 11.71
N ALA A 282 9.41 20.41 11.53
CA ALA A 282 9.12 19.44 12.59
C ALA A 282 10.01 19.65 13.83
N LEU A 283 11.25 20.11 13.64
CA LEU A 283 12.20 20.44 14.71
C LEU A 283 11.84 21.72 15.48
N LYS A 284 10.82 22.48 15.04
CA LYS A 284 10.26 23.62 15.79
C LYS A 284 9.15 23.18 16.76
N SER A 285 8.80 21.89 16.78
CA SER A 285 7.78 21.37 17.69
C SER A 285 8.28 21.44 19.13
N ARG A 286 7.48 22.03 20.02
CA ARG A 286 7.81 22.07 21.45
C ARG A 286 7.92 20.67 22.04
N TYR A 287 7.11 19.73 21.57
CA TYR A 287 7.15 18.34 22.01
C TYR A 287 7.54 17.40 20.88
N VAL A 288 8.33 16.38 21.20
CA VAL A 288 8.67 15.33 20.23
C VAL A 288 8.54 13.95 20.87
N VAL A 289 8.01 13.00 20.09
CA VAL A 289 7.92 11.59 20.48
C VAL A 289 8.93 10.80 19.67
N VAL A 290 9.78 10.06 20.36
CA VAL A 290 10.80 9.16 19.79
C VAL A 290 10.72 7.78 20.44
N THR A 291 11.35 6.79 19.84
CA THR A 291 11.41 5.42 20.35
C THR A 291 12.85 4.98 20.59
N ASP A 292 13.05 4.03 21.51
CA ASP A 292 14.37 3.44 21.84
C ASP A 292 15.09 2.83 20.63
N ARG A 293 14.31 2.25 19.72
CA ARG A 293 14.75 1.82 18.40
C ARG A 293 13.87 2.46 17.34
N PRO A 294 14.41 2.92 16.19
CA PRO A 294 13.59 3.54 15.16
C PRO A 294 12.47 2.62 14.69
N VAL A 295 11.24 3.13 14.68
CA VAL A 295 10.07 2.43 14.14
C VAL A 295 9.80 2.92 12.72
N THR A 296 9.87 2.02 11.76
CA THR A 296 9.69 2.27 10.31
C THR A 296 8.79 1.21 9.68
N HIS A 297 8.13 1.54 8.57
CA HIS A 297 7.27 0.61 7.81
C HIS A 297 7.79 0.36 6.40
N LEU A 298 8.79 1.13 5.95
CA LEU A 298 9.46 0.94 4.67
C LEU A 298 10.76 0.15 4.82
N GLN A 299 11.38 -0.12 3.68
CA GLN A 299 12.68 -0.77 3.63
C GLN A 299 13.76 0.00 4.40
N SER A 300 14.79 -0.72 4.84
CA SER A 300 15.94 -0.12 5.52
C SER A 300 16.53 1.04 4.71
N GLY A 301 16.68 2.18 5.37
CA GLY A 301 17.19 3.40 4.78
C GLY A 301 16.21 4.19 3.92
N ALA A 302 14.97 3.76 3.68
CA ALA A 302 13.98 4.55 2.93
C ALA A 302 13.28 5.64 3.77
N GLN A 303 13.61 5.71 5.07
CA GLN A 303 13.06 6.65 6.05
C GLN A 303 14.15 7.24 6.95
N ILE A 304 15.34 7.55 6.41
CA ILE A 304 16.42 8.15 7.22
C ILE A 304 16.00 9.48 7.84
N CYS A 305 15.07 10.17 7.18
CA CYS A 305 14.49 11.42 7.66
C CYS A 305 13.61 11.23 8.92
N VAL A 306 13.25 9.99 9.25
CA VAL A 306 12.61 9.58 10.51
C VAL A 306 13.68 9.03 11.47
N THR A 307 14.51 8.10 11.02
CA THR A 307 15.40 7.33 11.89
C THR A 307 16.54 8.18 12.47
N LEU A 308 17.14 9.09 11.68
CA LEU A 308 18.24 9.91 12.17
C LEU A 308 17.77 10.90 13.25
N PRO A 309 16.70 11.70 13.06
CA PRO A 309 16.20 12.55 14.14
C PRO A 309 15.81 11.77 15.39
N ASN A 310 15.14 10.61 15.24
CA ASN A 310 14.80 9.74 16.36
C ASN A 310 16.03 9.40 17.20
N GLN A 311 17.10 8.91 16.55
CA GLN A 311 18.35 8.55 17.22
C GLN A 311 19.04 9.76 17.86
N TYR A 312 19.11 10.89 17.15
CA TYR A 312 19.79 12.09 17.64
C TYR A 312 19.12 12.62 18.91
N ILE A 313 17.79 12.67 18.93
CA ILE A 313 17.00 13.09 20.09
C ILE A 313 17.11 12.09 21.23
N LEU A 314 17.02 10.79 20.95
CA LEU A 314 17.16 9.74 21.98
C LEU A 314 18.52 9.83 22.69
N GLU A 315 19.59 9.99 21.91
CA GLU A 315 20.98 10.03 22.39
C GLU A 315 21.40 11.41 22.90
N GLY A 316 20.57 12.45 22.73
CA GLY A 316 20.88 13.82 23.17
C GLY A 316 22.01 14.49 22.37
N ARG A 317 22.23 14.09 21.11
CA ARG A 317 23.33 14.60 20.26
C ARG A 317 22.83 15.44 19.09
N GLY A 318 23.67 16.38 18.62
CA GLY A 318 23.30 17.29 17.53
C GLY A 318 21.98 18.00 17.84
N ILE A 319 21.00 17.90 16.93
CA ILE A 319 19.65 18.43 17.16
C ILE A 319 18.99 17.94 18.45
N GLY A 320 19.38 16.76 18.96
CA GLY A 320 18.83 16.18 20.19
C GLY A 320 19.24 16.91 21.46
N ALA A 321 20.36 17.65 21.44
CA ALA A 321 20.83 18.43 22.59
C ALA A 321 19.90 19.61 22.92
N ALA A 322 18.97 19.95 22.03
CA ALA A 322 17.92 20.93 22.25
C ALA A 322 16.70 20.38 23.00
N TYR A 323 16.66 19.07 23.28
CA TYR A 323 15.52 18.39 23.86
C TYR A 323 15.85 17.73 25.19
N ARG A 324 14.87 17.72 26.10
CA ARG A 324 14.96 17.06 27.39
C ARG A 324 13.85 16.02 27.50
N ARG A 325 14.19 14.80 27.92
CA ARG A 325 13.21 13.73 28.15
C ARG A 325 12.31 14.09 29.33
N VAL A 326 11.01 13.97 29.12
CA VAL A 326 9.96 14.29 30.10
C VAL A 326 9.31 13.03 30.66
N ALA A 327 9.07 12.04 29.80
CA ALA A 327 8.40 10.80 30.18
C ALA A 327 8.82 9.63 29.28
N GLN A 328 8.55 8.42 29.76
CA GLN A 328 8.77 7.15 29.07
C GLN A 328 7.48 6.32 29.11
N TYR A 329 7.24 5.54 28.06
CA TYR A 329 6.06 4.70 27.87
C TYR A 329 6.44 3.33 27.35
N ARG A 330 5.70 2.30 27.76
CA ARG A 330 5.86 0.94 27.24
C ARG A 330 4.87 0.71 26.10
N LEU A 331 5.37 0.64 24.87
CA LEU A 331 4.56 0.47 23.66
C LEU A 331 4.39 -1.01 23.29
N SER A 332 3.77 -1.27 22.14
CA SER A 332 3.67 -2.61 21.56
C SER A 332 5.04 -3.18 21.18
N ASP A 333 5.12 -4.50 21.02
CA ASP A 333 6.32 -5.23 20.57
C ASP A 333 7.60 -5.00 21.41
N GLY A 334 7.42 -4.58 22.68
CA GLY A 334 8.53 -4.28 23.59
C GLY A 334 9.32 -3.03 23.24
N VAL A 335 8.76 -2.14 22.41
CA VAL A 335 9.35 -0.82 22.11
C VAL A 335 9.10 0.14 23.27
N ALA A 336 10.12 0.90 23.68
CA ALA A 336 9.93 2.03 24.60
C ALA A 336 9.73 3.32 23.82
N GLY A 337 8.67 4.05 24.12
CA GLY A 337 8.40 5.40 23.61
C GLY A 337 8.85 6.45 24.63
N TYR A 338 9.25 7.62 24.15
CA TYR A 338 9.70 8.72 24.98
C TYR A 338 9.11 10.03 24.50
N LEU A 339 8.60 10.82 25.45
CA LEU A 339 8.19 12.19 25.22
C LEU A 339 9.34 13.12 25.64
N TYR A 340 9.72 14.01 24.73
CA TYR A 340 10.73 15.03 24.93
C TYR A 340 10.11 16.42 24.77
N GLU A 341 10.64 17.38 25.51
CA GLU A 341 10.31 18.80 25.43
C GLU A 341 11.53 19.56 24.91
N GLN A 342 11.32 20.48 23.96
CA GLN A 342 12.34 21.39 23.47
C GLN A 342 12.66 22.44 24.55
N VAL A 343 13.90 22.45 25.03
CA VAL A 343 14.37 23.38 26.08
C VAL A 343 15.09 24.60 25.54
N ARG A 344 15.46 24.56 24.26
CA ARG A 344 15.97 25.70 23.48
C ARG A 344 15.70 25.47 21.99
N PRO A 345 15.67 26.51 21.16
CA PRO A 345 15.61 26.33 19.71
C PRO A 345 16.77 25.47 19.18
N VAL A 346 16.48 24.63 18.19
CA VAL A 346 17.53 23.96 17.40
C VAL A 346 18.27 25.02 16.59
N SER A 347 19.60 25.00 16.62
CA SER A 347 20.44 25.98 15.94
C SER A 347 20.64 25.63 14.46
N LYS A 348 20.97 26.64 13.65
CA LYS A 348 21.29 26.46 12.23
C LYS A 348 22.42 25.45 12.02
N ALA A 349 23.48 25.52 12.83
CA ALA A 349 24.61 24.60 12.75
C ALA A 349 24.20 23.14 13.01
N GLU A 350 23.25 22.90 13.93
CA GLU A 350 22.73 21.56 14.20
C GLU A 350 21.87 21.02 13.05
N VAL A 351 21.07 21.90 12.42
CA VAL A 351 20.30 21.55 11.22
C VAL A 351 21.23 21.27 10.05
N ASP A 352 22.23 22.11 9.80
CA ASP A 352 23.20 21.94 8.72
C ASP A 352 24.00 20.63 8.89
N ALA A 353 24.37 20.29 10.12
CA ALA A 353 25.02 19.02 10.45
C ALA A 353 24.10 17.81 10.19
N LEU A 354 22.81 17.89 10.55
CA LEU A 354 21.84 16.85 10.23
C LEU A 354 21.68 16.69 8.71
N TYR A 355 21.61 17.78 7.95
CA TYR A 355 21.56 17.73 6.49
C TYR A 355 22.85 17.19 5.86
N ALA A 356 24.01 17.40 6.48
CA ALA A 356 25.26 16.77 6.04
C ALA A 356 25.16 15.24 6.09
N GLU A 357 24.50 14.68 7.10
CA GLU A 357 24.23 13.24 7.20
C GLU A 357 23.22 12.78 6.16
N PHE A 358 22.12 13.52 5.94
CA PHE A 358 21.17 13.18 4.88
C PHE A 358 21.84 13.16 3.49
N ARG A 359 22.75 14.11 3.23
CA ARG A 359 23.48 14.20 1.95
C ARG A 359 24.39 13.02 1.66
N LYS A 360 24.81 12.23 2.67
CA LYS A 360 25.54 10.98 2.45
C LYS A 360 24.74 9.99 1.61
N LYS A 361 23.41 10.00 1.74
CA LYS A 361 22.50 9.18 0.93
C LYS A 361 21.81 9.97 -0.19
N TYR A 362 21.43 11.22 0.07
CA TYR A 362 20.71 12.07 -0.86
C TYR A 362 21.49 13.37 -1.14
N PRO A 363 22.50 13.35 -2.03
CA PRO A 363 23.39 14.50 -2.27
C PRO A 363 22.66 15.80 -2.62
N ASN A 364 21.49 15.69 -3.25
CA ASN A 364 20.67 16.82 -3.71
C ASN A 364 19.78 17.43 -2.60
N TRP A 365 19.84 16.94 -1.36
CA TRP A 365 19.09 17.53 -0.25
C TRP A 365 19.83 18.75 0.30
N ALA A 366 19.30 19.93 -0.05
CA ALA A 366 19.77 21.20 0.49
C ALA A 366 19.08 21.51 1.83
N ALA A 367 19.87 22.01 2.78
CA ALA A 367 19.33 22.60 4.00
C ALA A 367 18.56 23.87 3.61
N PRO A 368 17.33 24.08 4.09
CA PRO A 368 16.63 25.32 3.87
C PRO A 368 17.22 26.43 4.73
N GLU A 369 16.77 27.66 4.49
CA GLU A 369 17.00 28.74 5.45
C GLU A 369 16.38 28.37 6.81
N TRP A 370 17.13 28.65 7.88
CA TRP A 370 16.81 28.25 9.25
C TRP A 370 16.98 29.43 10.20
#